data_AF-A0A645JNM8-F1
#
_entry.id   AF-A0A645JNM8-F1
#
_cell.length_a   1.000
_cell.length_b   1.000
_cell.length_c   1.000
_cell.angle_alpha   90.00
_cell.angle_beta   90.00
_cell.angle_gamma   90.00
#
_symmetry.space_group_name_H-M   'P 1'
#
loop_
_entity.id
_entity.type
_entity.pdbx_description
1 polymer ?
#
loop_
_entity_poly.entity_id
_entity_poly.type
_entity_poly.pdbx_seq_one_letter_code
_entity_poly.pdbx_strand_id
1 'polypeptide(L)'
;MLQQFDGNILGPKILGDSIGLTSFWVIFAVIVGGGLFNIMGMFLGVPIFAVIYALFNEYVRNSLEKKKLAIETAHYYNCDDSPPPAPKKPEESGAAAE
;
A
#
# COMPACT_ATOMS: atom_id res chain seq x y z
N MET A 1 20.81 -27.81 17.13
CA MET A 1 20.20 -26.59 17.70
C MET A 1 20.74 -25.28 17.07
N LEU A 2 21.30 -25.29 15.86
CA LEU A 2 21.60 -24.06 15.09
C LEU A 2 20.58 -23.80 13.95
N GLN A 3 19.94 -24.84 13.44
CA GLN A 3 19.04 -24.77 12.27
C GLN A 3 17.60 -24.31 12.58
N GLN A 4 17.21 -24.29 13.86
CA GLN A 4 15.93 -23.71 14.32
C GLN A 4 16.03 -22.19 14.54
N PHE A 5 17.20 -21.67 14.90
CA PHE A 5 17.41 -20.22 15.02
C PHE A 5 17.39 -19.51 13.67
N ASP A 6 17.86 -20.19 12.62
CA ASP A 6 17.86 -19.66 11.25
C ASP A 6 16.42 -19.62 10.68
N GLY A 7 15.64 -20.69 10.83
CA GLY A 7 14.28 -20.78 10.29
C GLY A 7 13.21 -19.97 11.04
N ASN A 8 13.32 -19.83 12.37
CA ASN A 8 12.26 -19.27 13.20
C ASN A 8 12.36 -17.75 13.40
N ILE A 9 13.49 -17.12 13.06
CA ILE A 9 13.75 -15.67 13.22
C ILE A 9 13.87 -14.95 11.86
N LEU A 10 14.41 -15.59 10.81
CA LEU A 10 14.45 -14.99 9.47
C LEU A 10 13.11 -15.07 8.73
N GLY A 11 12.33 -16.13 8.95
CA GLY A 11 10.99 -16.30 8.37
C GLY A 11 10.07 -15.09 8.59
N PRO A 12 9.83 -14.65 9.85
CA PRO A 12 8.94 -13.52 10.11
C PRO A 12 9.52 -12.17 9.69
N LYS A 13 10.84 -12.00 9.61
CA LYS A 13 11.48 -10.72 9.24
C LYS A 13 11.46 -10.46 7.72
N ILE A 14 11.48 -11.52 6.90
CA ILE A 14 11.32 -11.42 5.44
C ILE A 14 9.83 -11.30 5.03
N LEU A 15 8.91 -11.81 5.87
CA LEU A 15 7.46 -11.76 5.67
C LEU A 15 6.74 -10.65 6.47
N GLY A 16 7.41 -9.89 7.33
CA GLY A 16 6.70 -9.05 8.32
C GLY A 16 6.25 -7.69 7.79
N ASP A 17 7.19 -6.91 7.25
CA ASP A 17 7.01 -5.45 7.23
C ASP A 17 6.40 -4.88 5.95
N SER A 18 6.33 -5.65 4.85
CA SER A 18 5.95 -5.09 3.54
C SER A 18 4.98 -5.91 2.70
N ILE A 19 4.56 -7.10 3.13
CA ILE A 19 3.71 -7.98 2.29
C ILE A 19 2.21 -7.80 2.49
N GLY A 20 1.77 -7.10 3.55
CA GLY A 20 0.35 -7.06 3.90
C GLY A 20 -0.56 -6.46 2.82
N LEU A 21 -0.15 -5.35 2.19
CA LEU A 21 -0.98 -4.70 1.18
C LEU A 21 -0.75 -5.32 -0.21
N THR A 22 0.45 -5.21 -0.78
CA THR A 22 0.66 -5.63 -2.18
C THR A 22 0.57 -7.15 -2.38
N SER A 23 1.11 -7.98 -1.48
CA SER A 23 1.07 -9.45 -1.67
C SER A 23 -0.32 -10.02 -1.48
N PHE A 24 -1.09 -9.48 -0.52
CA PHE A 24 -2.51 -9.84 -0.37
C PHE A 24 -3.29 -9.55 -1.66
N TRP A 25 -3.10 -8.37 -2.24
CA TRP A 25 -3.77 -7.97 -3.49
C TRP A 25 -3.39 -8.86 -4.69
N VAL A 26 -2.14 -9.33 -4.76
CA VAL A 26 -1.71 -10.27 -5.81
C VAL A 26 -2.39 -11.63 -5.66
N ILE A 27 -2.45 -12.18 -4.45
CA ILE A 27 -3.13 -13.46 -4.18
C ILE A 27 -4.63 -13.32 -4.49
N PHE A 28 -5.23 -12.22 -4.07
CA PHE A 28 -6.62 -11.89 -4.39
C PHE A 28 -6.86 -11.86 -5.90
N ALA A 29 -6.00 -11.17 -6.66
CA ALA A 29 -6.10 -11.09 -8.11
C ALA A 29 -5.99 -12.46 -8.79
N VAL A 30 -5.11 -13.33 -8.29
CA VAL A 30 -4.93 -14.70 -8.79
C VAL A 30 -6.14 -15.57 -8.53
N ILE A 31 -6.72 -15.51 -7.32
CA ILE A 31 -7.90 -16.30 -6.95
C ILE A 31 -9.12 -15.84 -7.75
N VAL A 32 -9.35 -14.53 -7.83
CA VAL A 32 -10.47 -13.94 -8.58
C VAL A 32 -10.31 -14.18 -10.08
N GLY A 33 -9.13 -13.90 -10.63
CA GLY A 33 -8.82 -14.15 -12.04
C GLY A 33 -8.96 -15.64 -12.39
N GLY A 34 -8.37 -16.51 -11.57
CA GLY A 34 -8.48 -17.96 -11.68
C GLY A 34 -9.92 -18.47 -11.63
N GLY A 35 -10.77 -17.88 -10.77
CA GLY A 35 -12.19 -18.23 -10.67
C GLY A 35 -13.03 -17.78 -11.88
N LEU A 36 -12.66 -16.69 -12.54
CA LEU A 36 -13.42 -16.13 -13.67
C LEU A 36 -13.05 -16.76 -15.03
N PHE A 37 -11.76 -17.02 -15.26
CA PHE A 37 -11.26 -17.49 -16.56
C PHE A 37 -10.33 -18.72 -16.46
N ASN A 38 -10.41 -19.48 -15.36
CA ASN A 38 -9.54 -20.64 -15.08
C ASN A 38 -8.04 -20.28 -15.20
N ILE A 39 -7.25 -21.09 -15.88
CA ILE A 39 -5.79 -20.93 -15.99
C ILE A 39 -5.42 -19.61 -16.69
N MET A 40 -6.17 -19.20 -17.71
CA MET A 40 -5.90 -17.94 -18.41
C MET A 40 -6.09 -16.72 -17.49
N GLY A 41 -7.09 -16.80 -16.60
CA GLY A 41 -7.36 -15.75 -15.63
C GLY A 41 -6.33 -15.65 -14.52
N MET A 42 -5.59 -16.73 -14.22
CA MET A 42 -4.46 -16.67 -13.30
C MET A 42 -3.29 -15.87 -13.88
N PHE A 43 -3.00 -16.04 -15.18
CA PHE A 43 -1.90 -15.34 -15.86
C PHE A 43 -2.23 -13.86 -16.12
N LEU A 44 -3.47 -13.59 -16.55
CA LEU A 44 -3.93 -12.23 -16.85
C LEU A 44 -4.44 -11.46 -15.62
N GLY A 45 -4.84 -12.16 -14.55
CA GLY A 45 -5.44 -11.54 -13.37
C GLY A 45 -4.50 -10.56 -12.67
N VAL A 46 -3.23 -10.92 -12.51
CA VAL A 46 -2.22 -10.07 -11.87
C VAL A 46 -1.96 -8.76 -12.65
N PRO A 47 -1.62 -8.77 -13.94
CA PRO A 47 -1.37 -7.54 -14.68
C PRO A 47 -2.63 -6.67 -14.82
N ILE A 48 -3.80 -7.27 -14.99
CA ILE A 48 -5.07 -6.53 -15.04
C ILE A 48 -5.34 -5.84 -13.70
N PHE A 49 -5.17 -6.56 -12.59
CA PHE A 49 -5.39 -6.01 -11.25
C PHE A 49 -4.40 -4.88 -10.91
N ALA A 50 -3.15 -4.98 -11.37
CA ALA A 50 -2.17 -3.91 -11.20
C ALA A 50 -2.59 -2.60 -11.88
N VAL A 51 -3.16 -2.68 -13.10
CA VAL A 51 -3.68 -1.50 -13.81
C VAL A 51 -4.88 -0.90 -13.07
N ILE A 52 -5.82 -1.74 -12.61
CA ILE A 52 -6.98 -1.29 -11.84
C ILE A 52 -6.53 -0.60 -10.55
N TYR A 53 -5.58 -1.18 -9.82
CA TYR A 53 -5.04 -0.61 -8.59
C TYR A 53 -4.36 0.74 -8.83
N ALA A 54 -3.58 0.88 -9.90
CA ALA A 54 -2.93 2.14 -10.25
C ALA A 54 -3.97 3.24 -10.51
N LEU A 55 -5.01 2.94 -11.30
CA LEU A 55 -6.11 3.86 -11.57
C LEU A 55 -6.89 4.22 -10.29
N PHE A 56 -7.14 3.23 -9.43
CA PHE A 56 -7.81 3.47 -8.16
C PHE A 56 -6.98 4.38 -7.25
N ASN A 57 -5.66 4.17 -7.19
CA ASN A 57 -4.77 4.99 -6.38
C ASN A 57 -4.72 6.45 -6.89
N GLU A 58 -4.66 6.63 -8.21
CA GLU A 58 -4.74 7.97 -8.83
C GLU A 58 -6.10 8.63 -8.58
N TYR A 59 -7.20 7.88 -8.70
CA TYR A 59 -8.54 8.39 -8.39
C TYR A 59 -8.68 8.81 -6.92
N VAL A 60 -8.19 8.00 -5.98
CA VAL A 60 -8.21 8.29 -4.55
C VAL A 60 -7.36 9.54 -4.27
N ARG A 61 -6.18 9.64 -4.87
CA ARG A 61 -5.31 10.83 -4.74
C ARG A 61 -6.01 12.09 -5.24
N ASN A 62 -6.60 12.05 -6.42
CA ASN A 62 -7.33 13.20 -6.99
C ASN A 62 -8.57 13.56 -6.16
N SER A 63 -9.20 12.59 -5.51
CA SER A 63 -10.34 12.82 -4.61
C SER A 63 -9.91 13.47 -3.28
N LEU A 64 -8.73 13.10 -2.76
CA LEU A 64 -8.15 13.68 -1.55
C LEU A 64 -7.69 15.13 -1.77
N GLU A 65 -7.08 15.42 -2.92
CA GLU A 65 -6.68 16.80 -3.29
C GLU A 65 -7.88 17.74 -3.36
N LYS A 66 -9.00 17.28 -3.93
CA LYS A 66 -10.26 18.05 -3.94
C LYS A 66 -10.80 18.33 -2.55
N LYS A 67 -10.47 17.50 -1.56
CA LYS A 67 -10.88 17.63 -0.16
C LYS A 67 -9.87 18.38 0.72
N LYS A 68 -8.73 18.83 0.16
CA LYS A 68 -7.64 19.53 0.89
C LYS A 68 -7.15 18.79 2.14
N LEU A 69 -7.16 17.45 2.11
CA LEU A 69 -6.66 16.65 3.22
C LEU A 69 -5.16 16.42 3.05
N ALA A 70 -4.42 16.39 4.16
CA ALA A 70 -3.00 16.08 4.17
C ALA A 70 -2.80 14.62 3.73
N ILE A 71 -2.01 14.41 2.67
CA ILE A 71 -1.57 13.09 2.19
C ILE A 71 -0.45 12.53 3.09
N GLU A 72 0.08 13.34 4.01
CA GLU A 72 1.25 13.03 4.80
C GLU A 72 0.89 12.24 6.06
N THR A 73 1.12 10.92 6.01
CA THR A 73 0.91 9.98 7.14
C THR A 73 1.96 10.16 8.25
N ALA A 74 3.02 10.95 8.04
CA ALA A 74 4.16 11.09 8.96
C ALA A 74 3.76 11.58 10.37
N HIS A 75 2.64 12.30 10.50
CA HIS A 75 2.17 12.84 11.77
C HIS A 75 1.37 11.86 12.65
N TYR A 76 1.07 10.64 12.17
CA TYR A 76 0.33 9.63 12.93
C TYR A 76 1.19 8.72 13.82
N TYR A 77 2.52 8.78 13.71
CA TYR A 77 3.45 7.88 14.41
C TYR A 77 4.11 8.46 15.66
N ASN A 78 3.76 9.69 16.07
CA ASN A 78 4.19 10.23 17.36
C ASN A 78 3.34 9.59 18.45
N CYS A 79 3.97 8.75 19.27
CA CYS A 79 3.33 7.92 20.30
C CYS A 79 2.94 8.75 21.53
N ASP A 80 1.93 9.60 21.40
CA ASP A 80 1.15 10.17 22.49
C ASP A 80 -0.33 10.03 22.11
N ASP A 81 -1.09 9.22 22.85
CA ASP A 81 -2.52 8.90 22.63
C ASP A 81 -3.44 10.15 22.70
N SER A 82 -3.39 11.04 21.69
CA SER A 82 -4.31 12.17 21.53
C SER A 82 -5.05 12.08 20.20
N PRO A 83 -6.39 12.25 20.18
CA PRO A 83 -7.16 12.23 18.94
C PRO A 83 -6.70 13.35 18.00
N PRO A 84 -6.60 13.09 16.69
CA PRO A 84 -5.92 13.98 15.75
C PRO A 84 -6.61 15.36 15.64
N PRO A 85 -5.89 16.47 15.84
CA PRO A 85 -6.38 17.79 15.50
C PRO A 85 -6.47 17.93 13.97
N ALA A 86 -7.56 18.57 13.49
CA ALA A 86 -7.92 18.71 12.08
C ALA A 86 -6.76 19.23 11.19
N PRO A 87 -6.68 18.77 9.93
CA PRO A 87 -5.54 18.97 9.05
C PRO A 87 -5.21 20.45 8.82
N LYS A 88 -3.94 20.83 9.05
CA LYS A 88 -3.38 22.11 8.61
C LYS A 88 -2.74 21.96 7.23
N LYS A 89 -3.04 22.94 6.40
CA LYS A 89 -2.72 23.07 4.97
C LYS A 89 -1.19 23.08 4.72
N PRO A 90 -0.68 22.44 3.66
CA PRO A 90 0.67 22.71 3.18
C PRO A 90 0.67 24.11 2.55
N GLU A 91 1.31 25.05 3.23
CA GLU A 91 1.68 26.36 2.73
C GLU A 91 3.19 26.32 2.47
N GLU A 92 3.58 26.76 1.27
CA GLU A 92 4.92 27.18 0.86
C GLU A 92 6.07 26.16 0.79
N SER A 93 6.27 25.62 -0.40
CA SER A 93 7.61 25.59 -1.00
C SER A 93 7.50 25.90 -2.48
N GLY A 94 7.40 27.20 -2.78
CA GLY A 94 7.85 27.73 -4.07
C GLY A 94 9.14 28.49 -3.81
N ALA A 95 10.26 28.05 -4.38
CA ALA A 95 11.44 28.87 -4.72
C ALA A 95 12.60 27.98 -5.21
N ALA A 96 13.43 28.57 -6.07
CA ALA A 96 14.58 28.01 -6.79
C ALA A 96 14.17 27.15 -8.01
N ALA A 97 14.11 27.65 -9.26
CA ALA A 97 15.16 28.37 -9.98
C ALA A 97 16.53 27.69 -9.82
N GLU A 98 16.85 26.78 -10.74
CA GLU A 98 18.02 26.79 -11.66
C GLU A 98 18.03 25.53 -12.53
#